data_AF-A0A9P6U5H7-F1
#
_entry.id   AF-A0A9P6U5H7-F1
#
_cell.length_a   1.000
_cell.length_b   1.000
_cell.length_c   1.000
_cell.angle_alpha   90.00
_cell.angle_beta   90.00
_cell.angle_gamma   90.00
#
_symmetry.space_group_name_H-M   'P 1'
#
loop_
_entity.id
_entity.type
_entity.pdbx_description
1 polymer ?
#
loop_
_entity_poly.entity_id
_entity_poly.type
_entity_poly.pdbx_seq_one_letter_code
_entity_poly.pdbx_strand_id
1 'polypeptide(L)'
;MNDMTGHFLYRVEYEGVGSQLTNLRRVLSSADKSFRVTISRTVGQDTTPAPASLSPPSVHNNTTAPADYLHIVVKSKPIDTALIELTNIMAQLQGGEFAEEYDAVKDMTGFRNSHIREIELAELAWKVGGAMERISTKVYNVMRNDSQQLYALCLEYLDPATGTISHMNSTDAALSTWSSQDIHTVLRDVADFHAQFLGADSMLLNELSFLENPSRNLMQSLRSTYEAMADTNHRNNSTLFDETLTDAIKSYLKHSNSYWSLLERSPRTLRDVVEFLAFVLPPGSKEWSHYIEYHRLALWSSLERLRRHSADHGMSTSTSTTTITMQQPLWRQDDIRFPTQREYLDVAKVALMDFASLRLSMIGISNSFKTVSWLPRILDSVRSQILMMGPLRPELDKVISASRI
;
A
#
# COMPACT_ATOMS: atom_id res chain seq x y z
N MET A 1 19.45 -5.70 -14.25
CA MET A 1 19.19 -4.69 -13.21
C MET A 1 18.94 -5.47 -11.92
N ASN A 2 19.94 -5.51 -11.02
CA ASN A 2 19.82 -6.22 -9.74
C ASN A 2 18.79 -5.51 -8.86
N ASP A 3 18.10 -6.26 -7.99
CA ASP A 3 17.14 -5.72 -7.04
C ASP A 3 17.80 -4.62 -6.19
N MET A 4 17.35 -3.37 -6.33
CA MET A 4 17.87 -2.25 -5.53
C MET A 4 17.32 -2.28 -4.10
N THR A 5 16.38 -3.18 -3.80
CA THR A 5 15.95 -3.48 -2.44
C THR A 5 16.64 -4.75 -1.96
N GLY A 6 17.44 -4.61 -0.91
CA GLY A 6 18.06 -5.75 -0.25
C GLY A 6 17.10 -6.34 0.78
N HIS A 7 16.69 -7.59 0.59
CA HIS A 7 15.99 -8.38 1.60
C HIS A 7 16.96 -9.41 2.17
N PHE A 8 17.15 -9.37 3.48
CA PHE A 8 18.10 -10.25 4.16
C PHE A 8 17.36 -11.00 5.29
N LEU A 9 17.36 -12.32 5.22
CA LEU A 9 16.83 -13.18 6.27
C LEU A 9 17.89 -13.34 7.37
N TYR A 10 17.49 -13.04 8.60
CA TYR A 10 18.33 -13.20 9.77
C TYR A 10 17.62 -14.06 10.81
N ARG A 11 18.42 -14.88 11.50
CA ARG A 11 17.99 -15.56 12.71
C ARG A 11 18.53 -14.77 13.90
N VAL A 12 17.63 -14.34 14.77
CA VAL A 12 17.99 -13.66 16.02
C VAL A 12 17.78 -14.65 17.16
N GLU A 13 18.87 -15.04 17.78
CA GLU A 13 18.86 -15.83 19.01
C GLU A 13 18.70 -14.89 20.20
N TYR A 14 17.80 -15.22 21.13
CA TYR A 14 17.66 -14.49 22.38
C TYR A 14 17.54 -15.44 23.57
N GLU A 15 18.24 -15.13 24.65
CA GLU A 15 18.09 -15.84 25.92
C GLU A 15 16.99 -15.16 26.73
N GLY A 16 15.80 -15.76 26.75
CA GLY A 16 14.67 -15.30 27.56
C GLY A 16 14.76 -15.80 28.99
N VAL A 17 14.89 -14.90 29.98
CA VAL A 17 14.63 -15.23 31.39
C VAL A 17 13.12 -15.30 31.62
N GLY A 18 12.50 -16.45 31.35
CA GLY A 18 11.16 -16.87 31.82
C GLY A 18 9.93 -16.07 31.35
N SER A 19 8.93 -16.77 30.78
CA SER A 19 7.48 -16.48 30.63
C SER A 19 6.94 -15.05 30.35
N GLN A 20 7.76 -14.01 30.14
CA GLN A 20 7.32 -12.63 29.88
C GLN A 20 7.37 -12.24 28.39
N LEU A 21 7.09 -13.18 27.49
CA LEU A 21 7.14 -12.96 26.03
C LEU A 21 5.99 -12.12 25.45
N THR A 22 5.01 -11.73 26.26
CA THR A 22 3.90 -10.88 25.78
C THR A 22 4.33 -9.44 25.46
N ASN A 23 5.57 -9.03 25.77
CA ASN A 23 6.04 -7.67 25.51
C ASN A 23 7.50 -7.59 25.02
N LEU A 24 7.82 -8.31 23.93
CA LEU A 24 9.10 -8.18 23.21
C LEU A 24 9.44 -6.71 22.82
N ARG A 25 8.42 -5.85 22.63
CA ARG A 25 8.58 -4.39 22.48
C ARG A 25 9.32 -3.74 23.65
N ARG A 26 9.07 -4.18 24.89
CA ARG A 26 9.71 -3.65 26.10
C ARG A 26 11.13 -4.18 26.29
N VAL A 27 11.36 -5.42 25.83
CA VAL A 27 12.65 -6.13 25.88
C VAL A 27 13.67 -5.50 24.95
N LEU A 28 13.27 -5.12 23.72
CA LEU A 28 14.17 -4.45 22.76
C LEU A 28 14.32 -2.94 23.00
N SER A 29 13.44 -2.32 23.79
CA SER A 29 13.51 -0.88 24.14
C SER A 29 14.16 -0.61 25.51
N SER A 30 14.30 -1.62 26.39
CA SER A 30 15.00 -1.43 27.67
C SER A 30 16.50 -1.58 27.46
N ALA A 31 17.25 -0.48 27.60
CA ALA A 31 18.71 -0.44 27.56
C ALA A 31 19.43 -1.21 28.68
N ASP A 32 18.69 -1.92 29.54
CA ASP A 32 19.13 -2.31 30.89
C ASP A 32 19.15 -3.82 31.16
N LYS A 33 19.17 -4.65 30.11
CA LYS A 33 19.48 -6.08 30.24
C LYS A 33 20.51 -6.49 29.20
N SER A 34 21.49 -7.27 29.62
CA SER A 34 22.55 -7.81 28.77
C SER A 34 21.98 -8.84 27.80
N PHE A 35 21.39 -8.38 26.70
CA PHE A 35 21.02 -9.25 25.58
C PHE A 35 22.26 -9.53 24.75
N ARG A 36 22.63 -10.79 24.60
CA ARG A 36 23.51 -11.22 23.53
C ARG A 36 22.66 -11.45 22.30
N VAL A 37 22.66 -10.48 21.40
CA VAL A 37 22.09 -10.66 20.05
C VAL A 37 23.18 -11.30 19.21
N THR A 38 23.10 -12.61 19.00
CA THR A 38 23.89 -13.28 17.96
C THR A 38 23.10 -13.20 16.67
N ILE A 39 23.50 -12.30 15.78
CA ILE A 39 22.94 -12.24 14.42
C ILE A 39 23.74 -13.23 13.58
N SER A 40 23.17 -14.40 13.34
CA SER A 40 23.70 -15.32 12.34
C SER A 40 22.95 -15.08 11.03
N ARG A 41 23.69 -14.76 9.96
CA ARG A 41 23.13 -14.79 8.61
C ARG A 41 22.91 -16.27 8.27
N THR A 42 21.68 -16.65 7.96
CA THR A 42 21.42 -17.98 7.40
C THR A 42 22.01 -18.00 6.00
N VAL A 43 23.24 -18.49 5.85
CA VAL A 43 23.90 -18.63 4.55
C VAL A 43 23.32 -19.88 3.87
N GLY A 44 22.36 -19.68 2.95
CA GLY A 44 21.97 -20.71 1.99
C GLY A 44 20.50 -20.72 1.57
N GLN A 45 20.20 -20.08 0.45
CA GLN A 45 19.58 -20.67 -0.77
C GLN A 45 19.08 -19.50 -1.63
N ASP A 46 19.70 -19.30 -2.79
CA ASP A 46 19.04 -18.61 -3.89
C ASP A 46 17.67 -19.27 -4.12
N THR A 47 16.63 -18.46 -4.24
CA THR A 47 15.20 -18.81 -4.13
C THR A 47 14.64 -19.65 -5.28
N THR A 48 15.39 -20.60 -5.82
CA THR A 48 14.85 -21.62 -6.75
C THR A 48 14.55 -22.91 -5.99
N PRO A 49 13.28 -23.36 -5.91
CA PRO A 49 12.92 -24.58 -5.20
C PRO A 49 13.32 -25.81 -6.04
N ALA A 50 14.26 -26.61 -5.52
CA ALA A 50 14.52 -27.97 -5.99
C ALA A 50 13.81 -28.98 -5.06
N PRO A 51 13.36 -30.14 -5.58
CA PRO A 51 12.49 -31.06 -4.86
C PRO A 51 13.20 -31.74 -3.69
N ALA A 52 12.45 -31.90 -2.61
CA ALA A 52 12.89 -32.41 -1.32
C ALA A 52 13.45 -33.84 -1.38
N SER A 53 14.65 -34.00 -0.84
CA SER A 53 15.18 -35.25 -0.30
C SER A 53 15.97 -34.89 0.95
N LEU A 54 15.38 -35.14 2.12
CA LEU A 54 16.02 -34.92 3.41
C LEU A 54 15.99 -36.22 4.21
N SER A 55 17.16 -36.83 4.36
CA SER A 55 17.47 -37.70 5.49
C SER A 55 17.74 -36.83 6.71
N PRO A 56 17.24 -37.17 7.91
CA PRO A 56 17.43 -36.36 9.11
C PRO A 56 18.86 -36.51 9.67
N PRO A 57 19.52 -35.41 10.09
CA PRO A 57 20.78 -35.49 10.81
C PRO A 57 20.57 -35.89 12.28
N SER A 58 21.53 -36.65 12.80
CA SER A 58 21.59 -37.25 14.12
C SER A 58 21.59 -36.22 15.25
N VAL A 59 20.78 -36.46 16.28
CA VAL A 59 20.67 -35.62 17.48
C VAL A 59 21.82 -35.91 18.45
N HIS A 60 22.68 -34.92 18.70
CA HIS A 60 23.54 -34.89 19.87
C HIS A 60 22.84 -34.15 21.01
N ASN A 61 22.54 -34.88 22.10
CA ASN A 61 21.92 -34.37 23.31
C ASN A 61 22.94 -33.59 24.15
N ASN A 62 22.83 -32.26 24.16
CA ASN A 62 23.33 -31.42 25.25
C ASN A 62 22.17 -30.58 25.80
N THR A 63 21.89 -30.79 27.08
CA THR A 63 20.79 -30.24 27.87
C THR A 63 21.04 -28.79 28.29
N THR A 64 21.04 -27.88 27.33
CA THR A 64 20.70 -26.47 27.55
C THR A 64 19.22 -26.29 27.19
N ALA A 65 18.44 -25.62 28.04
CA ALA A 65 17.06 -25.24 27.70
C ALA A 65 17.06 -24.63 26.29
N PRO A 66 16.13 -25.02 25.39
CA PRO A 66 16.15 -24.52 24.02
C PRO A 66 16.07 -23.00 24.08
N ALA A 67 17.10 -22.31 23.56
CA ALA A 67 17.01 -20.88 23.37
C ALA A 67 15.81 -20.61 22.46
N ASP A 68 14.97 -19.64 22.83
CA ASP A 68 13.90 -19.21 21.95
C ASP A 68 14.53 -18.39 20.82
N TYR A 69 14.08 -18.60 19.58
CA TYR A 69 14.61 -17.92 18.41
C TYR A 69 13.51 -17.10 17.75
N LEU A 70 13.86 -15.90 17.29
CA LEU A 70 13.00 -15.07 16.45
C LEU A 70 13.59 -15.00 15.04
N HIS A 71 12.83 -15.45 14.04
CA HIS A 71 13.18 -15.21 12.65
C HIS A 71 12.71 -13.81 12.24
N ILE A 72 13.61 -13.02 11.65
CA ILE A 72 13.31 -11.68 11.19
C ILE A 72 13.76 -11.48 9.75
N VAL A 73 13.08 -10.59 9.04
CA VAL A 73 13.51 -10.08 7.75
C VAL A 73 13.98 -8.65 7.93
N VAL A 74 15.22 -8.35 7.52
CA VAL A 74 15.68 -6.97 7.42
C VAL A 74 15.49 -6.51 5.98
N LYS A 75 14.67 -5.48 5.81
CA LYS A 75 14.38 -4.85 4.53
C LYS A 75 15.08 -3.50 4.47
N SER A 76 16.11 -3.40 3.63
CA SER A 76 16.81 -2.12 3.39
C SER A 76 16.16 -1.36 2.25
N LYS A 77 16.12 -0.03 2.38
CA LYS A 77 15.52 0.88 1.40
C LYS A 77 16.58 1.81 0.80
N PRO A 78 16.69 1.89 -0.54
CA PRO A 78 17.52 2.91 -1.17
C PRO A 78 16.92 4.30 -0.93
N ILE A 79 17.75 5.34 -0.96
CA ILE A 79 17.26 6.72 -0.93
C ILE A 79 16.40 7.02 -2.17
N ASP A 80 15.39 7.88 -2.02
CA ASP A 80 14.45 8.18 -3.10
C ASP A 80 15.09 8.84 -4.32
N THR A 81 16.08 9.72 -4.12
CA THR A 81 16.82 10.37 -5.21
C THR A 81 17.48 9.37 -6.16
N ALA A 82 17.98 8.25 -5.65
CA ALA A 82 18.54 7.18 -6.48
C ALA A 82 17.46 6.48 -7.33
N LEU A 83 16.25 6.29 -6.76
CA LEU A 83 15.12 5.73 -7.50
C LEU A 83 14.61 6.69 -8.57
N ILE A 84 14.46 7.98 -8.23
CA ILE A 84 14.03 9.04 -9.14
C ILE A 84 14.98 9.13 -10.33
N GLU A 85 16.29 9.19 -10.09
CA GLU A 85 17.28 9.25 -11.17
C GLU A 85 17.31 7.98 -12.01
N LEU A 86 17.14 6.80 -11.41
CA LEU A 86 17.03 5.57 -12.20
C LEU A 86 15.81 5.59 -13.13
N THR A 87 14.64 6.02 -12.64
CA THR A 87 13.45 6.14 -13.49
C THR A 87 13.62 7.21 -14.56
N ASN A 88 14.32 8.31 -14.25
CA ASN A 88 14.65 9.32 -15.25
C ASN A 88 15.56 8.74 -16.35
N ILE A 89 16.59 7.98 -15.99
CA ILE A 89 17.44 7.28 -16.96
C ILE A 89 16.61 6.34 -17.84
N MET A 90 15.65 5.59 -17.26
CA MET A 90 14.73 4.77 -18.05
C MET A 90 13.91 5.61 -19.03
N ALA A 91 13.41 6.78 -18.63
CA ALA A 91 12.71 7.70 -19.53
C ALA A 91 13.61 8.22 -20.65
N GLN A 92 14.84 8.63 -20.33
CA GLN A 92 15.83 9.08 -21.32
C GLN A 92 16.17 7.99 -22.35
N LEU A 93 16.25 6.72 -21.92
CA LEU A 93 16.47 5.58 -22.81
C LEU A 93 15.29 5.30 -23.76
N GLN A 94 14.07 5.70 -23.38
CA GLN A 94 12.91 5.66 -24.28
C GLN A 94 12.93 6.82 -25.29
N GLY A 95 13.49 7.97 -24.90
CA GLY A 95 13.63 9.16 -25.73
C GLY A 95 12.31 9.86 -26.09
N GLY A 96 12.40 10.87 -26.94
CA GLY A 96 11.26 11.66 -27.42
C GLY A 96 10.56 12.46 -26.31
N GLU A 97 9.29 12.78 -26.54
CA GLU A 97 8.47 13.62 -25.65
C GLU A 97 8.39 13.08 -24.21
N PHE A 98 8.34 11.76 -24.02
CA PHE A 98 8.33 11.19 -22.66
C PHE A 98 9.60 11.50 -21.88
N ALA A 99 10.77 11.45 -22.51
CA ALA A 99 12.03 11.79 -21.86
C ALA A 99 12.07 13.26 -21.41
N GLU A 100 11.59 14.16 -22.27
CA GLU A 100 11.53 15.60 -22.00
C GLU A 100 10.53 15.93 -20.88
N GLU A 101 9.30 15.41 -20.99
CA GLU A 101 8.22 15.65 -20.03
C GLU A 101 8.49 14.99 -18.67
N TYR A 102 9.17 13.84 -18.63
CA TYR A 102 9.48 13.17 -17.36
C TYR A 102 10.58 13.89 -16.60
N ASP A 103 11.64 14.36 -17.27
CA ASP A 103 12.74 15.08 -16.60
C ASP A 103 12.23 16.34 -15.89
N ALA A 104 11.27 17.04 -16.49
CA ALA A 104 10.64 18.23 -15.92
C ALA A 104 9.85 17.98 -14.63
N VAL A 105 9.36 16.75 -14.42
CA VAL A 105 8.45 16.43 -13.29
C VAL A 105 8.95 15.29 -12.40
N LYS A 106 10.16 14.76 -12.61
CA LYS A 106 10.67 13.55 -11.94
C LYS A 106 10.58 13.61 -10.40
N ASP A 107 10.79 14.79 -9.81
CA ASP A 107 10.69 15.03 -8.35
C ASP A 107 9.26 15.17 -7.81
N MET A 108 8.27 15.28 -8.71
CA MET A 108 6.85 15.35 -8.43
C MET A 108 6.17 13.97 -8.57
N THR A 109 6.92 12.96 -8.99
CA THR A 109 6.42 11.60 -9.15
C THR A 109 6.29 10.90 -7.80
N GLY A 110 5.59 9.76 -7.83
CA GLY A 110 5.27 8.96 -6.66
C GLY A 110 6.46 8.28 -5.94
N PHE A 111 7.70 8.75 -6.14
CA PHE A 111 8.93 8.17 -5.56
C PHE A 111 9.54 9.01 -4.44
N ARG A 112 9.15 10.29 -4.30
CA ARG A 112 9.66 11.15 -3.23
C ARG A 112 9.32 10.58 -1.86
N ASN A 113 10.24 10.65 -0.90
CA ASN A 113 10.11 10.06 0.43
C ASN A 113 9.90 8.53 0.43
N SER A 114 10.06 7.81 -0.69
CA SER A 114 9.84 6.35 -0.74
C SER A 114 10.71 5.56 0.25
N HIS A 115 11.88 6.10 0.60
CA HIS A 115 12.82 5.53 1.55
C HIS A 115 12.36 5.63 3.02
N ILE A 116 11.57 6.65 3.38
CA ILE A 116 11.01 6.84 4.73
C ILE A 116 9.55 6.42 4.86
N ARG A 117 8.77 6.35 3.77
CA ARG A 117 7.31 6.09 3.82
C ARG A 117 6.95 4.85 4.64
N GLU A 118 7.62 3.72 4.40
CA GLU A 118 7.33 2.46 5.13
C GLU A 118 7.77 2.53 6.60
N ILE A 119 8.85 3.27 6.91
CA ILE A 119 9.32 3.48 8.29
C ILE A 119 8.31 4.31 9.08
N GLU A 120 7.88 5.45 8.51
CA GLU A 120 6.93 6.35 9.15
C GLU A 120 5.54 5.70 9.30
N LEU A 121 5.12 4.90 8.31
CA LEU A 121 3.89 4.09 8.43
C LEU A 121 3.99 3.05 9.55
N ALA A 122 5.13 2.40 9.73
CA ALA A 122 5.32 1.45 10.84
C ALA A 122 5.21 2.15 12.20
N GLU A 123 5.80 3.34 12.35
CA GLU A 123 5.66 4.13 13.56
C GLU A 123 4.23 4.61 13.79
N LEU A 124 3.53 5.03 12.73
CA LEU A 124 2.13 5.43 12.81
C LEU A 124 1.25 4.25 13.27
N ALA A 125 1.49 3.06 12.73
CA ALA A 125 0.78 1.86 13.14
C ALA A 125 0.94 1.59 14.65
N TRP A 126 2.14 1.78 15.21
CA TRP A 126 2.39 1.63 16.65
C TRP A 126 1.68 2.70 17.49
N LYS A 127 1.59 3.93 16.98
CA LYS A 127 0.96 5.06 17.69
C LYS A 127 -0.57 4.95 17.69
N VAL A 128 -1.16 4.56 16.56
CA VAL A 128 -2.62 4.56 16.37
C VAL A 128 -3.25 3.20 16.72
N GLY A 129 -2.57 2.09 16.46
CA GLY A 129 -3.09 0.75 16.72
C GLY A 129 -4.27 0.37 15.81
N GLY A 130 -5.17 -0.48 16.32
CA GLY A 130 -6.45 -0.79 15.68
C GLY A 130 -6.34 -1.68 14.44
N ALA A 131 -7.12 -1.36 13.40
CA ALA A 131 -7.08 -2.06 12.12
C ALA A 131 -5.71 -1.90 11.43
N MET A 132 -5.10 -0.71 11.48
CA MET A 132 -3.76 -0.48 10.91
C MET A 132 -2.71 -1.43 11.49
N GLU A 133 -2.61 -1.54 12.82
CA GLU A 133 -1.65 -2.47 13.46
C GLU A 133 -2.00 -3.94 13.20
N ARG A 134 -3.30 -4.28 13.16
CA ARG A 134 -3.77 -5.65 12.95
C ARG A 134 -3.44 -6.21 11.57
N ILE A 135 -3.56 -5.40 10.52
CA ILE A 135 -3.41 -5.87 9.12
C ILE A 135 -1.99 -5.65 8.59
N SER A 136 -1.16 -4.88 9.29
CA SER A 136 0.22 -4.63 8.89
C SER A 136 1.14 -5.76 9.31
N THR A 137 2.13 -6.07 8.49
CA THR A 137 3.26 -6.92 8.89
C THR A 137 3.91 -6.35 10.15
N LYS A 138 4.12 -7.20 11.15
CA LYS A 138 4.70 -6.77 12.42
C LYS A 138 6.13 -6.25 12.20
N VAL A 139 6.33 -4.99 12.53
CA VAL A 139 7.65 -4.35 12.55
C VAL A 139 8.19 -4.41 13.98
N TYR A 140 9.33 -5.07 14.16
CA TYR A 140 10.02 -5.17 15.45
C TYR A 140 10.89 -3.95 15.74
N ASN A 141 11.51 -3.37 14.70
CA ASN A 141 12.35 -2.20 14.82
C ASN A 141 12.46 -1.46 13.49
N VAL A 142 12.80 -0.16 13.55
CA VAL A 142 13.15 0.67 12.40
C VAL A 142 14.56 1.24 12.60
N MET A 143 15.32 1.33 11.53
CA MET A 143 16.63 1.95 11.51
C MET A 143 16.61 3.11 10.53
N ARG A 144 16.85 4.31 11.04
CA ARG A 144 16.96 5.54 10.27
C ARG A 144 18.22 6.28 10.67
N ASN A 145 19.14 6.46 9.72
CA ASN A 145 20.29 7.32 9.87
C ASN A 145 20.44 8.18 8.61
N ASP A 146 19.88 9.40 8.68
CA ASP A 146 19.88 10.34 7.55
C ASP A 146 21.31 10.74 7.13
N SER A 147 22.24 10.87 8.08
CA SER A 147 23.64 11.23 7.78
C SER A 147 24.39 10.17 6.99
N GLN A 148 24.01 8.91 7.14
CA GLN A 148 24.58 7.77 6.44
C GLN A 148 23.66 7.24 5.34
N GLN A 149 22.52 7.89 5.10
CA GLN A 149 21.47 7.46 4.16
C GLN A 149 21.05 6.00 4.36
N LEU A 150 20.97 5.57 5.62
CA LEU A 150 20.66 4.19 5.99
C LEU A 150 19.22 4.08 6.49
N TYR A 151 18.40 3.37 5.72
CA TYR A 151 16.98 3.17 5.99
C TYR A 151 16.67 1.67 5.95
N ALA A 152 16.17 1.12 7.05
CA ALA A 152 15.79 -0.29 7.11
C ALA A 152 14.67 -0.57 8.11
N LEU A 153 13.95 -1.66 7.87
CA LEU A 153 12.96 -2.22 8.79
C LEU A 153 13.35 -3.64 9.20
N CYS A 154 13.17 -3.96 10.48
CA CYS A 154 13.22 -5.32 11.00
C CYS A 154 11.79 -5.84 11.13
N LEU A 155 11.42 -6.79 10.28
CA LEU A 155 10.07 -7.29 10.08
C LEU A 155 9.93 -8.72 10.63
N GLU A 156 8.71 -9.12 10.96
CA GLU A 156 8.39 -10.54 11.13
C GLU A 156 8.70 -11.35 9.88
N TYR A 157 9.23 -12.55 10.10
CA TYR A 157 9.38 -13.52 9.04
C TYR A 157 8.10 -14.34 8.92
N LEU A 158 7.42 -14.21 7.79
CA LEU A 158 6.28 -15.03 7.41
C LEU A 158 6.80 -16.28 6.71
N ASP A 159 6.86 -17.40 7.44
CA ASP A 159 7.42 -18.67 6.98
C ASP A 159 6.38 -19.50 6.20
N PRO A 160 6.56 -19.72 4.88
CA PRO A 160 5.67 -20.56 4.10
C PRO A 160 5.55 -22.00 4.65
N ALA A 161 6.62 -22.54 5.26
CA ALA A 161 6.63 -23.90 5.78
C ALA A 161 5.71 -24.09 7.00
N THR A 162 5.40 -23.01 7.72
CA THR A 162 4.49 -23.03 8.86
C THR A 162 3.05 -22.68 8.49
N GLY A 163 2.79 -22.35 7.22
CA GLY A 163 1.47 -21.88 6.77
C GLY A 163 1.11 -20.48 7.26
N THR A 164 2.08 -19.70 7.77
CA THR A 164 1.87 -18.30 8.18
C THR A 164 1.71 -17.36 6.98
N ILE A 165 1.96 -17.84 5.76
CA ILE A 165 1.68 -17.15 4.51
C ILE A 165 1.17 -18.13 3.44
N SER A 166 0.07 -17.79 2.78
CA SER A 166 -0.60 -18.62 1.76
C SER A 166 -0.46 -18.10 0.32
N HIS A 167 -0.19 -16.81 0.13
CA HIS A 167 -0.26 -16.15 -1.18
C HIS A 167 1.04 -15.44 -1.62
N MET A 168 2.19 -15.77 -1.00
CA MET A 168 3.48 -15.16 -1.34
C MET A 168 3.80 -15.30 -2.83
N ASN A 169 4.17 -14.20 -3.49
CA ASN A 169 4.54 -14.17 -4.92
C ASN A 169 3.51 -14.81 -5.87
N SER A 170 2.23 -14.81 -5.51
CA SER A 170 1.15 -15.47 -6.26
C SER A 170 0.62 -14.67 -7.46
N THR A 171 1.23 -13.53 -7.81
CA THR A 171 0.70 -12.61 -8.83
C THR A 171 0.47 -13.29 -10.19
N ASP A 172 1.38 -14.14 -10.65
CA ASP A 172 1.20 -14.84 -11.94
C ASP A 172 0.04 -15.86 -11.88
N ALA A 173 -0.14 -16.51 -10.72
CA ALA A 173 -1.16 -17.55 -10.50
C ALA A 173 -2.39 -17.04 -9.72
N ALA A 174 -2.62 -15.73 -9.71
CA ALA A 174 -3.59 -15.13 -8.78
C ALA A 174 -5.00 -15.73 -8.93
N LEU A 175 -5.44 -15.98 -10.16
CA LEU A 175 -6.78 -16.48 -10.48
C LEU A 175 -7.04 -17.91 -9.97
N SER A 176 -6.01 -18.73 -9.81
CA SER A 176 -6.13 -20.09 -9.26
C SER A 176 -5.77 -20.17 -7.78
N THR A 177 -5.03 -19.17 -7.27
CA THR A 177 -4.50 -19.18 -5.90
C THR A 177 -5.40 -18.44 -4.92
N TRP A 178 -6.06 -17.36 -5.36
CA TRP A 178 -6.93 -16.54 -4.51
C TRP A 178 -8.36 -17.05 -4.54
N SER A 179 -8.85 -17.53 -3.41
CA SER A 179 -10.27 -17.86 -3.27
C SER A 179 -11.11 -16.59 -3.08
N SER A 180 -12.41 -16.69 -3.33
CA SER A 180 -13.36 -15.63 -2.99
C SER A 180 -13.26 -15.25 -1.50
N GLN A 181 -13.08 -16.24 -0.61
CA GLN A 181 -12.95 -15.98 0.83
C GLN A 181 -11.70 -15.15 1.18
N ASP A 182 -10.58 -15.39 0.50
CA ASP A 182 -9.34 -14.60 0.69
C ASP A 182 -9.55 -13.15 0.25
N ILE A 183 -10.20 -12.97 -0.91
CA ILE A 183 -10.53 -11.65 -1.46
C ILE A 183 -11.46 -10.90 -0.49
N HIS A 184 -12.55 -11.52 -0.02
CA HIS A 184 -13.46 -10.89 0.95
C HIS A 184 -12.77 -10.54 2.27
N THR A 185 -11.82 -11.36 2.71
CA THR A 185 -11.02 -11.09 3.91
C THR A 185 -10.20 -9.83 3.74
N VAL A 186 -9.45 -9.70 2.64
CA VAL A 186 -8.68 -8.48 2.34
C VAL A 186 -9.60 -7.27 2.19
N LEU A 187 -10.71 -7.38 1.45
CA LEU A 187 -11.63 -6.26 1.24
C LEU A 187 -12.23 -5.74 2.55
N ARG A 188 -12.61 -6.63 3.47
CA ARG A 188 -13.11 -6.25 4.80
C ARG A 188 -12.02 -5.59 5.63
N ASP A 189 -10.82 -6.15 5.62
CA ASP A 189 -9.71 -5.69 6.46
C ASP A 189 -9.19 -4.31 5.98
N VAL A 190 -9.14 -4.08 4.66
CA VAL A 190 -8.86 -2.77 4.06
C VAL A 190 -9.97 -1.76 4.33
N ALA A 191 -11.23 -2.17 4.24
CA ALA A 191 -12.37 -1.32 4.60
C ALA A 191 -12.33 -0.86 6.07
N ASP A 192 -11.98 -1.75 6.99
CA ASP A 192 -11.76 -1.44 8.40
C ASP A 192 -10.61 -0.44 8.60
N PHE A 193 -9.50 -0.65 7.89
CA PHE A 193 -8.34 0.25 7.91
C PHE A 193 -8.73 1.66 7.43
N HIS A 194 -9.47 1.77 6.33
CA HIS A 194 -9.93 3.06 5.82
C HIS A 194 -10.90 3.76 6.77
N ALA A 195 -11.86 3.01 7.32
CA ALA A 195 -12.84 3.57 8.23
C ALA A 195 -12.24 4.05 9.56
N GLN A 196 -11.10 3.49 9.99
CA GLN A 196 -10.40 3.92 11.21
C GLN A 196 -9.98 5.40 11.16
N PHE A 197 -9.73 5.95 9.97
CA PHE A 197 -9.33 7.35 9.79
C PHE A 197 -10.50 8.29 9.47
N LEU A 198 -11.75 7.87 9.73
CA LEU A 198 -12.91 8.73 9.56
C LEU A 198 -12.77 10.02 10.37
N GLY A 199 -12.82 11.16 9.67
CA GLY A 199 -12.69 12.50 10.26
C GLY A 199 -11.25 12.89 10.65
N ALA A 200 -10.26 12.10 10.24
CA ALA A 200 -8.84 12.34 10.50
C ALA A 200 -8.12 13.09 9.39
N ASP A 201 -8.85 13.70 8.45
CA ASP A 201 -8.30 14.35 7.25
C ASP A 201 -7.26 15.41 7.58
N SER A 202 -7.48 16.21 8.62
CA SER A 202 -6.51 17.22 9.05
C SER A 202 -5.19 16.60 9.49
N MET A 203 -5.21 15.51 10.25
CA MET A 203 -4.03 14.78 10.66
C MET A 203 -3.35 14.14 9.44
N LEU A 204 -4.10 13.44 8.59
CA LEU A 204 -3.56 12.79 7.40
C LEU A 204 -2.92 13.79 6.41
N LEU A 205 -3.54 14.95 6.21
CA LEU A 205 -3.10 15.93 5.21
C LEU A 205 -2.02 16.88 5.72
N ASN A 206 -2.04 17.24 7.00
CA ASN A 206 -1.13 18.25 7.55
C ASN A 206 0.02 17.67 8.39
N GLU A 207 -0.20 16.54 9.06
CA GLU A 207 0.80 15.97 9.98
C GLU A 207 1.66 14.89 9.31
N LEU A 208 1.14 14.20 8.29
CA LEU A 208 1.86 13.13 7.60
C LEU A 208 2.61 13.62 6.35
N SER A 209 3.57 14.54 6.55
CA SER A 209 4.38 15.14 5.47
C SER A 209 5.18 14.13 4.62
N PHE A 210 5.37 12.90 5.12
CA PHE A 210 6.02 11.82 4.39
C PHE A 210 5.09 11.14 3.37
N LEU A 211 3.77 11.30 3.50
CA LEU A 211 2.80 10.83 2.52
C LEU A 211 2.71 11.82 1.37
N GLU A 212 2.65 11.28 0.16
CA GLU A 212 2.25 12.07 -0.98
C GLU A 212 0.79 12.43 -0.84
N ASN A 213 0.46 13.67 -1.19
CA ASN A 213 -0.90 14.16 -1.17
C ASN A 213 -1.33 14.51 -2.59
N PRO A 214 -1.78 13.51 -3.39
CA PRO A 214 -2.27 13.75 -4.73
C PRO A 214 -3.35 14.83 -4.73
N SER A 215 -3.17 15.82 -5.60
CA SER A 215 -4.08 16.93 -5.76
C SER A 215 -4.35 17.16 -7.24
N ARG A 216 -5.42 17.90 -7.52
CA ARG A 216 -5.75 18.36 -8.86
C ARG A 216 -4.61 19.15 -9.49
N ASN A 217 -3.98 20.03 -8.72
CA ASN A 217 -2.85 20.83 -9.19
C ASN A 217 -1.65 19.95 -9.56
N LEU A 218 -1.36 18.93 -8.73
CA LEU A 218 -0.32 17.97 -9.02
C LEU A 218 -0.63 17.21 -10.31
N MET A 219 -1.86 16.70 -10.45
CA MET A 219 -2.26 15.92 -11.62
C MET A 219 -2.33 16.74 -12.90
N GLN A 220 -2.67 18.02 -12.80
CA GLN A 220 -2.54 18.95 -13.91
C GLN A 220 -1.08 19.12 -14.34
N SER A 221 -0.16 19.18 -13.38
CA SER A 221 1.28 19.31 -13.65
C SER A 221 1.87 18.03 -14.27
N LEU A 222 1.36 16.85 -13.87
CA LEU A 222 1.82 15.55 -14.36
C LEU A 222 1.14 15.09 -15.67
N ARG A 223 0.16 15.86 -16.15
CA ARG A 223 -0.70 15.44 -17.26
C ARG A 223 0.08 15.14 -18.53
N SER A 224 0.91 16.08 -18.99
CA SER A 224 1.67 15.93 -20.24
C SER A 224 2.59 14.71 -20.18
N THR A 225 3.29 14.52 -19.07
CA THR A 225 4.12 13.34 -18.82
C THR A 225 3.33 12.03 -18.93
N TYR A 226 2.14 11.95 -18.33
CA TYR A 226 1.31 10.73 -18.41
C TYR A 226 0.70 10.50 -19.79
N GLU A 227 0.38 11.55 -20.54
CA GLU A 227 -0.04 11.44 -21.94
C GLU A 227 1.13 10.88 -22.79
N ALA A 228 2.34 11.44 -22.64
CA ALA A 228 3.54 10.98 -23.32
C ALA A 228 3.93 9.53 -22.95
N MET A 229 3.72 9.13 -21.68
CA MET A 229 3.90 7.74 -21.24
C MET A 229 2.91 6.79 -21.93
N ALA A 230 1.63 7.15 -22.02
CA ALA A 230 0.63 6.34 -22.67
C ALA A 230 0.97 6.12 -24.16
N ASP A 231 1.36 7.20 -24.86
CA ASP A 231 1.76 7.15 -26.26
C ASP A 231 3.04 6.32 -26.47
N THR A 232 4.00 6.43 -25.56
CA THR A 232 5.25 5.64 -25.59
C THR A 232 4.97 4.15 -25.38
N ASN A 233 4.11 3.80 -24.42
CA ASN A 233 3.71 2.42 -24.18
C ASN A 233 3.00 1.80 -25.38
N HIS A 234 2.06 2.54 -25.98
CA HIS A 234 1.38 2.11 -27.21
C HIS A 234 2.37 1.86 -28.35
N ARG A 235 3.31 2.80 -28.56
CA ARG A 235 4.34 2.69 -29.61
C ARG A 235 5.23 1.48 -29.40
N ASN A 236 5.66 1.23 -28.16
CA ASN A 236 6.58 0.16 -27.83
C ASN A 236 5.91 -1.22 -27.79
N ASN A 237 4.62 -1.27 -27.43
CA ASN A 237 3.88 -2.51 -27.31
C ASN A 237 2.37 -2.30 -27.52
N SER A 238 1.99 -2.09 -28.78
CA SER A 238 0.59 -1.84 -29.17
C SER A 238 -0.34 -3.03 -28.94
N THR A 239 0.20 -4.23 -28.71
CA THR A 239 -0.60 -5.40 -28.30
C THR A 239 -1.00 -5.31 -26.83
N LEU A 240 -0.09 -4.88 -25.95
CA LEU A 240 -0.39 -4.71 -24.53
C LEU A 240 -1.08 -3.39 -24.23
N PHE A 241 -0.71 -2.31 -24.91
CA PHE A 241 -1.33 -0.99 -24.78
C PHE A 241 -1.98 -0.66 -26.11
N ASP A 242 -3.15 -1.24 -26.36
CA ASP A 242 -3.91 -1.02 -27.59
C ASP A 242 -4.51 0.39 -27.65
N GLU A 243 -5.05 0.74 -28.81
CA GLU A 243 -5.67 2.05 -29.06
C GLU A 243 -6.80 2.32 -28.05
N THR A 244 -7.66 1.32 -27.79
CA THR A 244 -8.77 1.43 -26.84
C THR A 244 -8.31 1.84 -25.44
N LEU A 245 -7.30 1.16 -24.88
CA LEU A 245 -6.79 1.48 -23.54
C LEU A 245 -6.08 2.84 -23.52
N THR A 246 -5.28 3.11 -24.55
CA THR A 246 -4.53 4.37 -24.69
C THR A 246 -5.48 5.56 -24.77
N ASP A 247 -6.52 5.48 -25.59
CA ASP A 247 -7.55 6.52 -25.72
C ASP A 247 -8.35 6.69 -24.42
N ALA A 248 -8.66 5.61 -23.72
CA ALA A 248 -9.32 5.69 -22.42
C ALA A 248 -8.45 6.47 -21.41
N ILE A 249 -7.14 6.16 -21.34
CA ILE A 249 -6.18 6.87 -20.48
C ILE A 249 -6.10 8.35 -20.87
N LYS A 250 -5.91 8.67 -22.16
CA LYS A 250 -5.81 10.06 -22.63
C LYS A 250 -7.10 10.84 -22.42
N SER A 251 -8.26 10.21 -22.63
CA SER A 251 -9.56 10.79 -22.34
C SER A 251 -9.72 11.09 -20.84
N TYR A 252 -9.28 10.19 -19.97
CA TYR A 252 -9.23 10.44 -18.53
C TYR A 252 -8.31 11.63 -18.20
N LEU A 253 -7.09 11.64 -18.71
CA LEU A 253 -6.10 12.71 -18.45
C LEU A 253 -6.61 14.07 -18.92
N LYS A 254 -7.30 14.13 -20.06
CA LYS A 254 -7.95 15.34 -20.56
C LYS A 254 -8.97 15.94 -19.60
N HIS A 255 -9.69 15.11 -18.86
CA HIS A 255 -10.73 15.54 -17.91
C HIS A 255 -10.30 15.36 -16.44
N SER A 256 -9.02 15.07 -16.20
CA SER A 256 -8.45 14.80 -14.87
C SER A 256 -8.74 15.91 -13.88
N ASN A 257 -8.72 17.17 -14.31
CA ASN A 257 -9.07 18.31 -13.47
C ASN A 257 -10.46 18.18 -12.83
N SER A 258 -11.47 17.79 -13.62
CA SER A 258 -12.84 17.58 -13.12
C SER A 258 -12.91 16.36 -12.21
N TYR A 259 -12.25 15.25 -12.58
CA TYR A 259 -12.27 14.04 -11.77
C TYR A 259 -11.56 14.20 -10.43
N TRP A 260 -10.40 14.86 -10.42
CA TRP A 260 -9.66 15.14 -9.19
C TRP A 260 -10.37 16.14 -8.29
N SER A 261 -11.20 17.03 -8.85
CA SER A 261 -12.07 17.88 -8.04
C SER A 261 -13.06 17.10 -7.18
N LEU A 262 -13.44 15.92 -7.64
CA LEU A 262 -14.32 15.00 -6.91
C LEU A 262 -13.50 14.19 -5.90
N LEU A 263 -12.36 13.65 -6.34
CA LEU A 263 -11.50 12.84 -5.47
C LEU A 263 -11.01 13.62 -4.27
N GLU A 264 -10.64 14.88 -4.45
CA GLU A 264 -10.16 15.75 -3.37
C GLU A 264 -11.20 15.94 -2.25
N ARG A 265 -12.49 15.76 -2.56
CA ARG A 265 -13.64 15.85 -1.64
C ARG A 265 -14.11 14.49 -1.14
N SER A 266 -13.55 13.40 -1.66
CA SER A 266 -13.89 12.04 -1.28
C SER A 266 -12.86 11.47 -0.29
N PRO A 267 -13.21 10.44 0.49
CA PRO A 267 -12.22 9.65 1.21
C PRO A 267 -11.24 9.08 0.19
N ARG A 268 -9.97 9.51 0.25
CA ARG A 268 -8.92 9.22 -0.75
C ARG A 268 -8.39 7.78 -0.65
N THR A 269 -9.27 6.84 -0.34
CA THR A 269 -8.98 5.49 0.15
C THR A 269 -9.41 4.40 -0.82
N LEU A 270 -9.70 4.73 -2.10
CA LEU A 270 -10.13 3.70 -3.06
C LEU A 270 -9.01 3.20 -3.98
N ARG A 271 -7.86 3.87 -4.02
CA ARG A 271 -6.82 3.56 -5.00
C ARG A 271 -6.17 2.20 -4.78
N ASP A 272 -5.86 1.87 -3.54
CA ASP A 272 -5.28 0.60 -3.11
C ASP A 272 -6.24 -0.58 -3.32
N VAL A 273 -7.53 -0.38 -3.07
CA VAL A 273 -8.58 -1.37 -3.39
C VAL A 273 -8.60 -1.66 -4.88
N VAL A 274 -8.51 -0.61 -5.70
CA VAL A 274 -8.53 -0.76 -7.15
C VAL A 274 -7.32 -1.52 -7.65
N GLU A 275 -6.16 -1.15 -7.15
CA GLU A 275 -4.91 -1.84 -7.46
C GLU A 275 -5.02 -3.32 -7.09
N PHE A 276 -5.37 -3.62 -5.84
CA PHE A 276 -5.55 -4.99 -5.37
C PHE A 276 -6.51 -5.80 -6.27
N LEU A 277 -7.69 -5.26 -6.57
CA LEU A 277 -8.69 -5.94 -7.37
C LEU A 277 -8.24 -6.15 -8.83
N ALA A 278 -7.50 -5.20 -9.41
CA ALA A 278 -6.89 -5.41 -10.73
C ALA A 278 -5.90 -6.59 -10.72
N PHE A 279 -5.19 -6.78 -9.61
CA PHE A 279 -4.21 -7.86 -9.42
C PHE A 279 -4.83 -9.24 -9.19
N VAL A 280 -5.90 -9.35 -8.42
CA VAL A 280 -6.42 -10.67 -7.99
C VAL A 280 -7.68 -11.12 -8.70
N LEU A 281 -8.48 -10.20 -9.26
CA LEU A 281 -9.76 -10.57 -9.84
C LEU A 281 -9.64 -11.08 -11.28
N PRO A 282 -10.52 -12.01 -11.68
CA PRO A 282 -10.75 -12.26 -13.09
C PRO A 282 -11.37 -11.00 -13.75
N PRO A 283 -11.10 -10.78 -15.05
CA PRO A 283 -11.72 -9.71 -15.80
C PRO A 283 -13.26 -9.75 -15.71
N GLY A 284 -13.89 -8.60 -15.44
CA GLY A 284 -15.36 -8.48 -15.32
C GLY A 284 -15.96 -8.87 -13.96
N SER A 285 -15.13 -9.13 -12.96
CA SER A 285 -15.60 -9.43 -11.61
C SER A 285 -16.32 -8.26 -10.93
N LYS A 286 -17.31 -8.58 -10.08
CA LYS A 286 -18.17 -7.64 -9.35
C LYS A 286 -17.76 -7.43 -7.89
N GLU A 287 -16.60 -7.93 -7.45
CA GLU A 287 -16.18 -7.87 -6.03
C GLU A 287 -16.13 -6.45 -5.44
N TRP A 288 -16.06 -5.42 -6.28
CA TRP A 288 -16.21 -4.02 -5.91
C TRP A 288 -17.44 -3.72 -5.05
N SER A 289 -18.59 -4.36 -5.33
CA SER A 289 -19.80 -4.12 -4.54
C SER A 289 -19.65 -4.59 -3.09
N HIS A 290 -18.81 -5.59 -2.85
CA HIS A 290 -18.55 -6.09 -1.50
C HIS A 290 -17.67 -5.13 -0.70
N TYR A 291 -16.63 -4.56 -1.31
CA TYR A 291 -15.86 -3.51 -0.66
C TYR A 291 -16.74 -2.32 -0.24
N ILE A 292 -17.63 -1.87 -1.13
CA ILE A 292 -18.55 -0.76 -0.83
C ILE A 292 -19.37 -1.05 0.43
N GLU A 293 -19.93 -2.25 0.52
CA GLU A 293 -20.73 -2.65 1.68
C GLU A 293 -19.88 -2.81 2.94
N TYR A 294 -18.69 -3.41 2.85
CA TYR A 294 -17.77 -3.53 3.99
C TYR A 294 -17.32 -2.16 4.49
N HIS A 295 -16.96 -1.24 3.60
CA HIS A 295 -16.57 0.11 3.97
C HIS A 295 -17.73 0.88 4.61
N ARG A 296 -18.96 0.76 4.07
CA ARG A 296 -20.15 1.34 4.70
C ARG A 296 -20.37 0.83 6.12
N LEU A 297 -20.28 -0.48 6.35
CA LEU A 297 -20.42 -1.10 7.66
C LEU A 297 -19.29 -0.69 8.63
N ALA A 298 -18.06 -0.64 8.14
CA ALA A 298 -16.89 -0.24 8.91
C ALA A 298 -16.95 1.23 9.34
N LEU A 299 -17.41 2.13 8.45
CA LEU A 299 -17.62 3.53 8.79
C LEU A 299 -18.72 3.70 9.84
N TRP A 300 -19.83 2.96 9.70
CA TRP A 300 -20.89 2.96 10.72
C TRP A 300 -20.36 2.52 12.08
N SER A 301 -19.61 1.42 12.11
CA SER A 301 -18.99 0.89 13.33
C SER A 301 -18.03 1.91 13.97
N SER A 302 -17.23 2.61 13.15
CA SER A 302 -16.33 3.66 13.60
C SER A 302 -17.10 4.83 14.20
N LEU A 303 -18.15 5.29 13.53
CA LEU A 303 -19.01 6.36 14.03
C LEU A 303 -19.66 6.02 15.39
N GLU A 304 -20.16 4.79 15.56
CA GLU A 304 -20.70 4.34 16.84
C GLU A 304 -19.65 4.35 17.96
N ARG A 305 -18.40 3.94 17.67
CA ARG A 305 -17.31 4.02 18.65
C ARG A 305 -17.05 5.46 19.07
N LEU A 306 -16.99 6.40 18.12
CA LEU A 306 -16.78 7.83 18.41
C LEU A 306 -17.90 8.37 19.32
N ARG A 307 -19.16 8.01 19.03
CA ARG A 307 -20.31 8.42 19.85
C ARG A 307 -20.23 7.93 21.29
N ARG A 308 -19.84 6.66 21.51
CA ARG A 308 -19.68 6.10 22.86
C ARG A 308 -18.59 6.83 23.64
N HIS A 309 -17.44 7.08 23.01
CA HIS A 309 -16.33 7.81 23.66
C HIS A 309 -16.73 9.24 24.04
N SER A 310 -17.45 9.95 23.17
CA SER A 310 -17.94 11.31 23.46
C SER A 310 -18.96 11.36 24.60
N ALA A 311 -19.83 10.35 24.71
CA ALA A 311 -20.79 10.25 25.82
C ALA A 311 -20.08 10.04 27.17
N ASP A 312 -19.03 9.20 27.19
CA ASP A 312 -18.30 8.88 28.42
C ASP A 312 -17.41 10.05 28.90
N HIS A 313 -16.86 10.85 27.97
CA HIS A 313 -15.99 12.01 28.31
C HIS A 313 -16.77 13.26 28.72
N GLY A 314 -18.08 13.32 28.48
CA GLY A 314 -18.94 14.43 28.92
C GLY A 314 -19.10 14.56 30.45
N MET A 315 -18.59 13.61 31.24
CA MET A 315 -18.69 13.63 32.71
C MET A 315 -17.34 13.72 33.45
N SER A 316 -16.18 13.75 32.77
CA SER A 316 -14.88 13.70 33.44
C SER A 316 -14.03 14.94 33.18
N THR A 317 -13.88 15.78 34.21
CA THR A 317 -12.95 16.91 34.23
C THR A 317 -11.51 16.44 34.47
N SER A 318 -10.66 16.69 33.47
CA SER A 318 -9.20 16.85 33.53
C SER A 318 -8.34 15.71 34.11
N THR A 319 -7.41 15.19 33.30
CA THR A 319 -5.99 15.10 33.66
C THR A 319 -5.14 15.01 32.39
N SER A 320 -4.11 15.85 32.33
CA SER A 320 -3.23 16.06 31.17
C SER A 320 -2.21 14.93 31.04
N THR A 321 -2.32 14.11 29.99
CA THR A 321 -1.19 13.31 29.51
C THR A 321 -1.07 13.53 28.01
N THR A 322 0.14 13.84 27.54
CA THR A 322 0.49 14.20 26.16
C THR A 322 0.42 12.98 25.23
N THR A 323 -0.78 12.43 25.03
CA THR A 323 -1.07 11.53 23.92
C THR A 323 -1.46 12.40 22.74
N ILE A 324 -0.98 12.11 21.53
CA ILE A 324 -1.51 12.66 20.28
C ILE A 324 -3.00 12.34 20.28
N THR A 325 -3.80 13.27 20.78
CA THR A 325 -5.23 13.12 20.83
C THR A 325 -5.66 13.56 19.46
N MET A 326 -6.07 12.62 18.62
CA MET A 326 -6.74 12.97 17.37
C MET A 326 -7.88 13.91 17.76
N GLN A 327 -7.73 15.21 17.49
CA GLN A 327 -8.73 16.20 17.85
C GLN A 327 -9.97 15.84 17.06
N GLN A 328 -10.94 15.21 17.74
CA GLN A 328 -12.12 14.71 17.07
C GLN A 328 -13.01 15.90 16.70
N PRO A 329 -13.39 16.05 15.43
CA PRO A 329 -14.34 17.08 15.06
C PRO A 329 -15.68 16.80 15.75
N LEU A 330 -16.32 17.86 16.25
CA LEU A 330 -17.67 17.80 16.81
C LEU A 330 -18.69 17.67 15.67
N TRP A 331 -18.84 16.47 15.11
CA TRP A 331 -19.86 16.18 14.09
C TRP A 331 -21.25 16.09 14.72
N ARG A 332 -22.26 16.76 14.14
CA ARG A 332 -23.67 16.47 14.48
C ARG A 332 -24.12 15.22 13.74
N GLN A 333 -25.08 14.51 14.31
CA GLN A 333 -25.59 13.24 13.77
C GLN A 333 -26.08 13.33 12.32
N ASP A 334 -26.53 14.51 11.89
CA ASP A 334 -27.05 14.76 10.55
C ASP A 334 -25.95 15.14 9.52
N ASP A 335 -24.70 15.29 9.96
CA ASP A 335 -23.62 15.79 9.09
C ASP A 335 -22.95 14.69 8.25
N ILE A 336 -23.09 13.42 8.64
CA ILE A 336 -22.40 12.30 7.98
C ILE A 336 -23.33 11.60 6.99
N ARG A 337 -23.10 11.85 5.69
CA ARG A 337 -23.78 11.15 4.60
C ARG A 337 -22.87 10.06 4.05
N PHE A 338 -23.30 8.81 4.16
CA PHE A 338 -22.62 7.72 3.45
C PHE A 338 -22.85 7.83 1.94
N PRO A 339 -21.79 7.62 1.12
CA PRO A 339 -21.95 7.66 -0.31
C PRO A 339 -22.89 6.54 -0.79
N THR A 340 -23.67 6.84 -1.83
CA THR A 340 -24.48 5.82 -2.51
C THR A 340 -23.58 4.82 -3.24
N GLN A 341 -24.08 3.62 -3.53
CA GLN A 341 -23.34 2.64 -4.34
C GLN A 341 -22.87 3.24 -5.67
N ARG A 342 -23.69 4.10 -6.28
CA ARG A 342 -23.35 4.80 -7.51
C ARG A 342 -22.19 5.78 -7.34
N GLU A 343 -22.20 6.57 -6.26
CA GLU A 343 -21.11 7.49 -5.92
C GLU A 343 -19.79 6.72 -5.74
N TYR A 344 -19.82 5.60 -5.01
CA TYR A 344 -18.64 4.74 -4.87
C TYR A 344 -18.14 4.21 -6.21
N LEU A 345 -19.04 3.74 -7.08
CA LEU A 345 -18.66 3.23 -8.40
C LEU A 345 -18.01 4.33 -9.25
N ASP A 346 -18.49 5.56 -9.18
CA ASP A 346 -17.89 6.65 -9.95
C ASP A 346 -16.51 7.04 -9.40
N VAL A 347 -16.31 7.06 -8.07
CA VAL A 347 -14.97 7.26 -7.47
C VAL A 347 -14.03 6.08 -7.81
N ALA A 348 -14.52 4.85 -7.76
CA ALA A 348 -13.74 3.65 -8.12
C ALA A 348 -13.28 3.67 -9.58
N LYS A 349 -14.13 4.14 -10.51
CA LYS A 349 -13.73 4.33 -11.92
C LYS A 349 -12.60 5.34 -12.06
N VAL A 350 -12.71 6.47 -11.36
CA VAL A 350 -11.66 7.50 -11.39
C VAL A 350 -10.36 6.94 -10.83
N ALA A 351 -10.42 6.20 -9.72
CA ALA A 351 -9.26 5.56 -9.12
C ALA A 351 -8.66 4.44 -10.01
N LEU A 352 -9.48 3.72 -10.76
CA LEU A 352 -9.02 2.76 -11.79
C LEU A 352 -8.28 3.43 -12.93
N MET A 353 -8.80 4.55 -13.43
CA MET A 353 -8.12 5.31 -14.47
C MET A 353 -6.86 6.01 -13.96
N ASP A 354 -6.83 6.46 -12.71
CA ASP A 354 -5.61 6.94 -12.04
C ASP A 354 -4.55 5.83 -11.94
N PHE A 355 -4.94 4.65 -11.46
CA PHE A 355 -4.07 3.48 -11.41
C PHE A 355 -3.52 3.10 -12.79
N ALA A 356 -4.39 3.06 -13.82
CA ALA A 356 -3.99 2.75 -15.18
C ALA A 356 -3.03 3.79 -15.76
N SER A 357 -3.37 5.08 -15.64
CA SER A 357 -2.57 6.17 -16.21
C SER A 357 -1.20 6.32 -15.56
N LEU A 358 -1.08 6.10 -14.26
CA LEU A 358 0.16 6.26 -13.51
C LEU A 358 0.95 4.95 -13.35
N ARG A 359 0.38 3.97 -12.64
CA ARG A 359 1.11 2.76 -12.24
C ARG A 359 1.28 1.81 -13.41
N LEU A 360 0.21 1.50 -14.14
CA LEU A 360 0.31 0.58 -15.27
C LEU A 360 1.14 1.16 -16.40
N SER A 361 1.02 2.46 -16.68
CA SER A 361 1.92 3.12 -17.65
C SER A 361 3.38 3.01 -17.22
N MET A 362 3.71 3.21 -15.94
CA MET A 362 5.09 3.07 -15.44
C MET A 362 5.61 1.63 -15.52
N ILE A 363 4.74 0.66 -15.22
CA ILE A 363 5.05 -0.77 -15.39
C ILE A 363 5.25 -1.08 -16.88
N GLY A 364 4.47 -0.48 -17.78
CA GLY A 364 4.63 -0.60 -19.23
C GLY A 364 6.01 -0.12 -19.71
N ILE A 365 6.45 1.06 -19.24
CA ILE A 365 7.79 1.59 -19.54
C ILE A 365 8.86 0.63 -19.01
N SER A 366 8.70 0.14 -17.78
CA SER A 366 9.63 -0.83 -17.18
C SER A 366 9.66 -2.16 -17.95
N ASN A 367 8.51 -2.58 -18.49
CA ASN A 367 8.35 -3.81 -19.25
C ASN A 367 9.15 -3.79 -20.57
N SER A 368 9.46 -2.61 -21.12
CA SER A 368 10.39 -2.48 -22.25
C SER A 368 11.84 -2.83 -21.90
N PHE A 369 12.22 -2.81 -20.62
CA PHE A 369 13.56 -3.17 -20.15
C PHE A 369 13.62 -4.57 -19.53
N LYS A 370 12.54 -4.99 -18.86
CA LYS A 370 12.41 -6.31 -18.25
C LYS A 370 10.96 -6.78 -18.36
N THR A 371 10.73 -7.83 -19.14
CA THR A 371 9.40 -8.41 -19.31
C THR A 371 8.77 -8.78 -17.97
N VAL A 372 7.53 -8.36 -17.79
CA VAL A 372 6.68 -8.63 -16.63
C VAL A 372 5.58 -9.60 -17.06
N SER A 373 5.70 -10.87 -16.65
CA SER A 373 4.84 -11.98 -17.09
C SER A 373 3.35 -11.76 -16.78
N TRP A 374 3.05 -11.14 -15.64
CA TRP A 374 1.67 -10.91 -15.21
C TRP A 374 1.02 -9.66 -15.86
N LEU A 375 1.78 -8.77 -16.48
CA LEU A 375 1.27 -7.49 -17.00
C LEU A 375 0.10 -7.65 -17.99
N PRO A 376 0.13 -8.57 -18.98
CA PRO A 376 -0.99 -8.75 -19.91
C PRO A 376 -2.31 -9.03 -19.19
N ARG A 377 -2.28 -9.92 -18.19
CA ARG A 377 -3.46 -10.29 -17.39
C ARG A 377 -4.03 -9.09 -16.64
N ILE A 378 -3.17 -8.25 -16.06
CA ILE A 378 -3.61 -7.05 -15.34
C ILE A 378 -4.26 -6.05 -16.30
N LEU A 379 -3.67 -5.84 -17.49
CA LEU A 379 -4.23 -4.96 -18.50
C LEU A 379 -5.60 -5.45 -18.99
N ASP A 380 -5.77 -6.76 -19.18
CA ASP A 380 -7.06 -7.35 -19.55
C ASP A 380 -8.12 -7.20 -18.45
N SER A 381 -7.71 -7.33 -17.18
CA SER A 381 -8.57 -7.06 -16.04
C SER A 381 -9.02 -5.60 -16.04
N VAL A 382 -8.09 -4.65 -16.17
CA VAL A 382 -8.40 -3.21 -16.20
C VAL A 382 -9.31 -2.86 -17.39
N ARG A 383 -9.02 -3.34 -18.61
CA ARG A 383 -9.90 -3.14 -19.77
C ARG A 383 -11.32 -3.59 -19.49
N SER A 384 -11.48 -4.82 -18.98
CA SER A 384 -12.79 -5.39 -18.71
C SER A 384 -13.53 -4.62 -17.62
N GLN A 385 -12.82 -4.12 -16.61
CA GLN A 385 -13.39 -3.27 -15.58
C GLN A 385 -13.82 -1.91 -16.14
N ILE A 386 -13.01 -1.26 -16.98
CA ILE A 386 -13.38 -0.01 -17.67
C ILE A 386 -14.65 -0.21 -18.51
N LEU A 387 -14.71 -1.30 -19.29
CA LEU A 387 -15.88 -1.63 -20.11
C LEU A 387 -17.14 -1.89 -19.26
N MET A 388 -17.02 -2.66 -18.18
CA MET A 388 -18.12 -3.00 -17.29
C MET A 388 -18.64 -1.78 -16.52
N MET A 389 -17.73 -0.93 -16.05
CA MET A 389 -18.07 0.27 -15.29
C MET A 389 -18.66 1.39 -16.19
N GLY A 390 -18.42 1.30 -17.50
CA GLY A 390 -18.88 2.26 -18.49
C GLY A 390 -18.07 3.56 -18.48
N PRO A 391 -18.37 4.50 -19.41
CA PRO A 391 -17.60 5.72 -19.56
C PRO A 391 -17.68 6.61 -18.31
N LEU A 392 -16.57 7.30 -18.02
CA LEU A 392 -16.57 8.39 -17.04
C LEU A 392 -17.49 9.51 -17.52
N ARG A 393 -18.38 9.98 -16.66
CA ARG A 393 -19.33 11.04 -17.01
C ARG A 393 -18.68 12.42 -16.81
N PRO A 394 -18.79 13.35 -17.76
CA PRO A 394 -18.23 14.70 -17.60
C PRO A 394 -18.89 15.49 -16.45
N GLU A 395 -20.19 15.26 -16.21
CA GLU A 395 -20.99 15.97 -15.19
C GLU A 395 -21.17 15.14 -13.92
N LEU A 396 -20.11 14.98 -13.14
CA LEU A 396 -20.19 14.32 -11.83
C LEU A 396 -20.48 15.30 -10.67
N ASP A 397 -20.49 16.61 -10.93
CA ASP A 397 -20.64 17.65 -9.91
C ASP A 397 -21.94 17.56 -9.09
N LYS A 398 -23.03 17.05 -9.68
CA LYS A 398 -24.32 16.89 -8.99
C LYS A 398 -24.37 15.70 -8.03
N VAL A 399 -23.42 14.77 -8.13
CA VAL A 399 -23.48 13.47 -7.44
C VAL A 399 -22.79 13.55 -6.07
N ILE A 400 -21.69 14.31 -5.94
CA ILE A 400 -20.89 14.33 -4.71
C ILE A 400 -21.06 15.62 -3.89
N SER A 401 -21.66 16.68 -4.43
CA SER A 401 -21.86 17.96 -3.71
C SER A 401 -22.70 17.84 -2.43
N ALA A 402 -23.35 16.70 -2.18
CA ALA A 402 -24.10 16.41 -0.96
C ALA A 402 -23.40 15.44 0.02
N SER A 403 -22.26 14.84 -0.35
CA SER A 403 -21.49 13.95 0.54
C SER A 403 -20.45 14.75 1.29
N ARG A 404 -20.81 15.19 2.50
CA ARG A 404 -19.83 15.54 3.55
C ARG A 404 -19.55 14.26 4.32
N ILE A 405 -18.32 13.80 4.27
CA ILE A 405 -17.80 12.77 5.19
C ILE A 405 -16.92 13.49 6.19
#